data_AF-Q2U204-F1
#
_entry.id   AF-Q2U204-F1
#
_cell.length_a   1.000
_cell.length_b   1.000
_cell.length_c   1.000
_cell.angle_alpha   90.00
_cell.angle_beta   90.00
_cell.angle_gamma   90.00
#
_symmetry.space_group_name_H-M   'P 1'
#
loop_
_entity.id
_entity.type
_entity.pdbx_description
1 polymer ?
#
loop_
_entity_poly.entity_id
_entity_poly.type
_entity_poly.pdbx_seq_one_letter_code
_entity_poly.pdbx_strand_id
1 'polypeptide(L)'
;MADIIRLFMAQIRQHLTASDLAKLARVSHELNDLATPYLYQTVHFHSPGRIKPDDQLLSQLDILGNLHFNKLVYTRRVVVSGSCWDMQVSLTQVLLTTVLLQQRLRCLRIRMGTDCTPKPFFRPTLHLHTTVKLRVMHLTQVDTVVVLQSLGVALKHATQLERLSIWADDRAELSISSLVEDWHKPAPFRLRSLDIRGFSDIGIPAKSMWAAIPPTELRELTLELGPSLLVQDLTEFWDASVEADLRPLRLRVNLGIKGIQEFISSFSGLEAFHLVPSDTLRPMEPIRVLVDALRRHHSSTLKVLGLSPFLDGSKYVLDVPDIKYLVGALPDIEELRTSSFIFYEKAMPGILPMWPLTIPPCAKSAEIRYGFPTESLVLDMSVARSY
;
A
#
# COMPACT_ATOMS: atom_id res chain seq x y z
N MET A 1 -12.42 -36.56 22.78
CA MET A 1 -11.44 -35.47 23.03
C MET A 1 -11.16 -34.65 21.76
N ALA A 2 -10.95 -35.30 20.60
CA ALA A 2 -10.78 -34.63 19.30
C ALA A 2 -11.96 -33.72 18.87
N ASP A 3 -13.20 -34.08 19.18
CA ASP A 3 -14.38 -33.26 18.84
C ASP A 3 -14.48 -31.96 19.67
N ILE A 4 -14.04 -32.01 20.93
CA ILE A 4 -13.95 -30.83 21.79
C ILE A 4 -12.84 -29.90 21.25
N ILE A 5 -11.67 -30.47 20.92
CA ILE A 5 -10.57 -29.69 20.33
C ILE A 5 -11.02 -29.07 18.99
N ARG A 6 -11.78 -29.79 18.16
CA ARG A 6 -12.39 -29.27 16.91
C ARG A 6 -13.24 -28.02 17.12
N LEU A 7 -14.15 -28.08 18.10
CA LEU A 7 -15.07 -26.98 18.43
C LEU A 7 -14.32 -25.73 18.91
N PHE A 8 -13.26 -25.92 19.69
CA PHE A 8 -12.50 -24.80 20.27
C PHE A 8 -11.27 -24.40 19.45
N MET A 9 -10.92 -25.11 18.38
CA MET A 9 -9.66 -24.89 17.66
C MET A 9 -9.55 -23.46 17.10
N ALA A 10 -10.67 -22.86 16.67
CA ALA A 10 -10.68 -21.48 16.19
C ALA A 10 -10.31 -20.45 17.27
N GLN A 11 -10.69 -20.71 18.53
CA GLN A 11 -10.37 -19.87 19.69
C GLN A 11 -8.96 -20.18 20.21
N ILE A 12 -8.62 -21.46 20.37
CA ILE A 12 -7.31 -21.92 20.86
C ILE A 12 -6.20 -21.44 19.90
N ARG A 13 -6.44 -21.45 18.58
CA ARG A 13 -5.50 -20.97 17.56
C ARG A 13 -5.00 -19.55 17.79
N GLN A 14 -5.78 -18.67 18.41
CA GLN A 14 -5.35 -17.29 18.67
C GLN A 14 -4.16 -17.23 19.65
N HIS A 15 -3.96 -18.30 20.42
CA HIS A 15 -2.90 -18.42 21.43
C HIS A 15 -1.77 -19.38 21.03
N LEU A 16 -1.86 -20.03 19.86
CA LEU A 16 -0.88 -21.01 19.41
C LEU A 16 0.08 -20.42 18.39
N THR A 17 1.37 -20.66 18.56
CA THR A 17 2.39 -20.34 17.56
C THR A 17 2.41 -21.38 16.44
N ALA A 18 3.10 -21.07 15.32
CA ALA A 18 3.30 -22.04 14.25
C ALA A 18 4.05 -23.30 14.74
N SER A 19 4.97 -23.15 15.71
CA SER A 19 5.67 -24.26 16.36
C SER A 19 4.72 -25.16 17.15
N ASP A 20 3.75 -24.58 17.86
CA ASP A 20 2.79 -25.35 18.65
C ASP A 20 1.82 -26.12 17.76
N LEU A 21 1.36 -25.49 16.67
CA LEU A 21 0.54 -26.16 15.66
C LEU A 21 1.31 -27.30 14.97
N ALA A 22 2.59 -27.11 14.70
CA ALA A 22 3.46 -28.14 14.14
C ALA A 22 3.63 -29.33 15.09
N LYS A 23 3.83 -29.07 16.39
CA LYS A 23 3.87 -30.12 17.41
C LYS A 23 2.54 -30.87 17.46
N LEU A 24 1.41 -30.16 17.50
CA LEU A 24 0.07 -30.74 17.48
C LEU A 24 -0.16 -31.63 16.26
N ALA A 25 0.28 -31.19 15.08
CA ALA A 25 0.14 -31.95 13.84
C ALA A 25 0.91 -33.29 13.86
N ARG A 26 1.96 -33.42 14.69
CA ARG A 26 2.76 -34.64 14.82
C ARG A 26 2.21 -35.64 15.84
N VAL A 27 1.24 -35.25 16.67
CA VAL A 27 0.72 -36.09 17.77
C VAL A 27 -0.21 -37.19 17.25
N SER A 28 -1.12 -36.88 16.34
CA SER A 28 -2.05 -37.86 15.75
C SER A 28 -2.54 -37.43 14.38
N HIS A 29 -3.12 -38.35 13.61
CA HIS A 29 -3.71 -38.05 12.31
C HIS A 29 -4.87 -37.04 12.43
N GLU A 30 -5.73 -37.19 13.43
CA GLU A 30 -6.86 -36.28 13.66
C GLU A 30 -6.41 -34.85 13.98
N LEU A 31 -5.35 -34.71 14.79
CA LEU A 31 -4.75 -33.40 15.10
C LEU A 31 -3.96 -32.85 13.90
N ASN A 32 -3.38 -33.72 13.06
CA ASN A 32 -2.77 -33.33 11.79
C ASN A 32 -3.79 -32.67 10.87
N ASP A 33 -4.95 -33.30 10.67
CA ASP A 33 -6.02 -32.78 9.82
C ASP A 33 -6.59 -31.47 10.36
N LEU A 34 -6.56 -31.28 11.68
CA LEU A 34 -7.00 -30.06 12.33
C LEU A 34 -6.00 -28.92 12.25
N ALA A 35 -4.71 -29.19 12.48
CA ALA A 35 -3.67 -28.18 12.52
C ALA A 35 -3.20 -27.77 11.10
N THR A 36 -3.21 -28.71 10.14
CA THR A 36 -2.72 -28.50 8.77
C THR A 36 -3.33 -27.27 8.07
N PRO A 37 -4.67 -27.05 8.08
CA PRO A 37 -5.25 -25.87 7.45
C PRO A 37 -4.75 -24.55 8.04
N TYR A 38 -4.41 -24.51 9.33
CA TYR A 38 -3.88 -23.32 9.99
C TYR A 38 -2.39 -23.13 9.75
N LEU A 39 -1.62 -24.23 9.69
CA LEU A 39 -0.20 -24.22 9.35
C LEU A 39 0.06 -23.70 7.93
N TYR A 40 -0.78 -24.10 6.97
CA TYR A 40 -0.65 -23.67 5.56
C TYR A 40 -1.53 -22.48 5.20
N GLN A 41 -2.25 -21.86 6.15
CA GLN A 41 -3.11 -20.70 5.85
C GLN A 41 -2.31 -19.55 5.24
N THR A 42 -1.10 -19.32 5.76
CA THR A 42 -0.15 -18.32 5.27
C THR A 42 1.17 -19.00 4.93
N VAL A 43 1.62 -18.85 3.69
CA VAL A 43 2.91 -19.34 3.23
C VAL A 43 3.85 -18.15 3.06
N HIS A 44 4.97 -18.18 3.76
CA HIS A 44 6.03 -17.19 3.67
C HIS A 44 7.21 -17.80 2.93
N PHE A 45 7.56 -17.22 1.80
CA PHE A 45 8.83 -17.46 1.14
C PHE A 45 9.78 -16.34 1.59
N HIS A 46 10.74 -16.69 2.44
CA HIS A 46 11.84 -15.81 2.84
C HIS A 46 13.16 -16.45 2.42
N SER A 47 14.10 -15.70 1.84
CA SER A 47 15.43 -16.26 1.56
C SER A 47 16.51 -15.18 1.48
N PRO A 48 17.64 -15.38 2.18
CA PRO A 48 18.92 -14.79 1.84
C PRO A 48 19.86 -15.78 1.11
N GLY A 49 19.34 -16.83 0.47
CA GLY A 49 20.16 -17.87 -0.16
C GLY A 49 20.62 -18.98 0.79
N ARG A 50 20.17 -18.96 2.06
CA ARG A 50 20.34 -20.08 3.01
C ARG A 50 19.04 -20.28 3.78
N ILE A 51 18.54 -21.50 3.77
CA ILE A 51 17.37 -21.84 4.56
C ILE A 51 17.85 -22.09 5.98
N LYS A 52 17.50 -21.19 6.91
CA LYS A 52 17.84 -21.37 8.32
C LYS A 52 17.00 -22.55 8.87
N PRO A 53 17.51 -23.32 9.85
CA PRO A 53 16.73 -24.38 10.50
C PRO A 53 15.39 -23.88 11.08
N ASP A 54 15.33 -22.59 11.38
CA ASP A 54 14.18 -21.91 11.99
C ASP A 54 13.28 -21.22 10.94
N ASP A 55 13.57 -21.36 9.64
CA ASP A 55 12.76 -20.78 8.57
C ASP A 55 11.38 -21.43 8.56
N GLN A 56 10.33 -20.60 8.58
CA GLN A 56 8.96 -21.06 8.66
C GLN A 56 8.60 -21.94 7.45
N LEU A 57 9.21 -21.73 6.28
CA LEU A 57 9.00 -22.56 5.10
C LEU A 57 9.64 -23.95 5.24
N LEU A 58 10.86 -24.05 5.79
CA LEU A 58 11.46 -25.36 6.13
C LEU A 58 10.65 -26.04 7.22
N SER A 59 10.21 -25.31 8.25
CA SER A 59 9.29 -25.85 9.24
C SER A 59 8.01 -26.38 8.58
N GLN A 60 7.44 -25.70 7.58
CA GLN A 60 6.24 -26.14 6.88
C GLN A 60 6.48 -27.32 5.91
N LEU A 61 7.71 -27.50 5.40
CA LEU A 61 8.08 -28.57 4.46
C LEU A 61 8.63 -29.81 5.20
N ASP A 62 9.56 -29.63 6.16
CA ASP A 62 10.17 -30.68 6.99
C ASP A 62 9.21 -31.23 8.05
N ILE A 63 8.30 -30.44 8.62
CA ILE A 63 7.46 -30.92 9.73
C ILE A 63 6.44 -31.97 9.28
N LEU A 64 6.09 -31.99 8.00
CA LEU A 64 4.95 -32.74 7.49
C LEU A 64 5.23 -33.62 6.26
N GLY A 65 6.47 -33.67 5.76
CA GLY A 65 6.85 -34.55 4.66
C GLY A 65 6.04 -34.33 3.38
N ASN A 66 5.67 -33.08 3.08
CA ASN A 66 4.81 -32.76 1.94
C ASN A 66 5.64 -32.52 0.66
N LEU A 67 6.38 -33.56 0.23
CA LEU A 67 7.22 -33.55 -0.98
C LEU A 67 6.44 -33.24 -2.27
N HIS A 68 5.12 -33.44 -2.26
CA HIS A 68 4.24 -33.25 -3.42
C HIS A 68 3.43 -31.94 -3.35
N PHE A 69 3.63 -31.10 -2.33
CA PHE A 69 2.93 -29.82 -2.17
C PHE A 69 1.40 -29.88 -2.07
N ASN A 70 0.81 -31.07 -1.86
CA ASN A 70 -0.65 -31.30 -1.85
C ASN A 70 -1.40 -30.51 -0.77
N LYS A 71 -0.73 -30.21 0.37
CA LYS A 71 -1.32 -29.41 1.46
C LYS A 71 -1.38 -27.90 1.18
N LEU A 72 -0.82 -27.40 0.08
CA LEU A 72 -0.91 -25.99 -0.31
C LEU A 72 -2.34 -25.56 -0.70
N VAL A 73 -3.27 -26.51 -0.88
CA VAL A 73 -4.70 -26.25 -1.11
C VAL A 73 -5.35 -25.40 -0.01
N TYR A 74 -4.80 -25.39 1.20
CA TYR A 74 -5.30 -24.58 2.31
C TYR A 74 -4.79 -23.12 2.29
N THR A 75 -3.87 -22.79 1.39
CA THR A 75 -3.24 -21.47 1.32
C THR A 75 -4.25 -20.39 1.00
N ARG A 76 -4.33 -19.40 1.89
CA ARG A 76 -5.15 -18.18 1.69
C ARG A 76 -4.30 -16.94 1.49
N ARG A 77 -3.08 -16.92 2.03
CA ARG A 77 -2.17 -15.79 1.96
C ARG A 77 -0.77 -16.25 1.57
N VAL A 78 -0.15 -15.51 0.67
CA VAL A 78 1.25 -15.73 0.24
C VAL A 78 2.02 -14.45 0.45
N VAL A 79 3.20 -14.58 1.05
CA VAL A 79 4.16 -13.49 1.19
C VAL A 79 5.50 -13.96 0.65
N VAL A 80 6.02 -13.27 -0.35
CA VAL A 80 7.35 -13.50 -0.91
C VAL A 80 8.23 -12.31 -0.59
N SER A 81 9.35 -12.57 0.08
CA SER A 81 10.32 -11.57 0.53
C SER A 81 11.73 -12.16 0.48
N GLY A 82 12.77 -11.38 0.18
CA GLY A 82 14.16 -11.85 0.32
C GLY A 82 15.09 -11.46 -0.82
N SER A 83 16.40 -11.59 -0.56
CA SER A 83 17.47 -11.30 -1.51
C SER A 83 17.75 -12.52 -2.39
N CYS A 84 17.46 -12.44 -3.68
CA CYS A 84 17.39 -13.56 -4.63
C CYS A 84 18.75 -14.12 -5.10
N TRP A 85 19.79 -14.05 -4.28
CA TRP A 85 21.15 -14.40 -4.68
C TRP A 85 21.44 -15.88 -4.94
N ASP A 86 20.58 -16.79 -4.49
CA ASP A 86 20.88 -18.23 -4.58
C ASP A 86 19.64 -19.11 -4.84
N MET A 87 18.51 -18.52 -5.24
CA MET A 87 17.36 -19.35 -5.61
C MET A 87 17.61 -19.93 -6.99
N GLN A 88 17.65 -21.26 -7.11
CA GLN A 88 17.35 -21.94 -8.36
C GLN A 88 15.97 -21.43 -8.82
N VAL A 89 15.98 -20.43 -9.70
CA VAL A 89 14.81 -19.65 -10.13
C VAL A 89 13.64 -20.54 -10.51
N SER A 90 13.92 -21.73 -11.05
CA SER A 90 12.94 -22.75 -11.42
C SER A 90 12.10 -23.25 -10.25
N LEU A 91 12.68 -23.58 -9.09
CA LEU A 91 11.94 -24.23 -8.00
C LEU A 91 11.00 -23.25 -7.29
N THR A 92 11.45 -22.01 -7.08
CA THR A 92 10.62 -20.93 -6.51
C THR A 92 9.56 -20.49 -7.50
N GLN A 93 9.86 -20.43 -8.80
CA GLN A 93 8.86 -20.16 -9.82
C GLN A 93 7.81 -21.26 -9.88
N VAL A 94 8.21 -22.54 -9.83
CA VAL A 94 7.28 -23.68 -9.78
C VAL A 94 6.42 -23.61 -8.53
N LEU A 95 7.02 -23.45 -7.34
CA LEU A 95 6.30 -23.30 -6.07
C LEU A 95 5.34 -22.12 -6.09
N LEU A 96 5.79 -20.95 -6.54
CA LEU A 96 4.96 -19.75 -6.65
C LEU A 96 3.79 -20.02 -7.60
N THR A 97 4.05 -20.60 -8.77
CA THR A 97 3.02 -20.95 -9.74
C THR A 97 2.02 -21.94 -9.15
N THR A 98 2.48 -22.99 -8.48
CA THR A 98 1.63 -23.97 -7.79
C THR A 98 0.76 -23.32 -6.73
N VAL A 99 1.29 -22.35 -5.96
CA VAL A 99 0.50 -21.64 -4.94
C VAL A 99 -0.45 -20.61 -5.56
N LEU A 100 -0.04 -19.92 -6.62
CA LEU A 100 -0.85 -18.94 -7.34
C LEU A 100 -2.08 -19.57 -7.99
N LEU A 101 -2.00 -20.84 -8.38
CA LEU A 101 -3.11 -21.60 -8.94
C LEU A 101 -4.11 -22.12 -7.88
N GLN A 102 -3.87 -21.88 -6.59
CA GLN A 102 -4.75 -22.39 -5.54
C GLN A 102 -6.06 -21.59 -5.46
N GLN A 103 -7.19 -22.30 -5.58
CA GLN A 103 -8.54 -21.70 -5.55
C GLN A 103 -8.86 -20.93 -4.27
N ARG A 104 -8.19 -21.26 -3.16
CA ARG A 104 -8.40 -20.63 -1.85
C ARG A 104 -7.53 -19.39 -1.63
N LEU A 105 -6.63 -19.06 -2.55
CA LEU A 105 -5.77 -17.90 -2.45
C LEU A 105 -6.62 -16.62 -2.47
N ARG A 106 -6.46 -15.79 -1.44
CA ARG A 106 -7.18 -14.51 -1.28
C ARG A 106 -6.24 -13.32 -1.21
N CYS A 107 -5.01 -13.51 -0.77
CA CYS A 107 -4.03 -12.45 -0.61
C CYS A 107 -2.67 -12.86 -1.16
N LEU A 108 -2.11 -12.03 -2.03
CA LEU A 108 -0.78 -12.20 -2.60
C LEU A 108 0.04 -10.95 -2.30
N ARG A 109 1.22 -11.15 -1.69
CA ARG A 109 2.21 -10.09 -1.49
C ARG A 109 3.55 -10.55 -2.04
N ILE A 110 4.10 -9.79 -2.98
CA ILE A 110 5.39 -10.08 -3.61
C ILE A 110 6.26 -8.83 -3.51
N ARG A 111 7.51 -9.01 -3.06
CA ARG A 111 8.59 -8.04 -3.21
C ARG A 111 9.56 -8.58 -4.27
N MET A 112 9.74 -7.82 -5.36
CA MET A 112 10.50 -8.24 -6.53
C MET A 112 11.94 -7.70 -6.54
N GLY A 113 12.23 -6.64 -5.79
CA GLY A 113 13.54 -6.00 -5.74
C GLY A 113 14.39 -6.39 -4.53
N THR A 114 15.70 -6.23 -4.69
CA THR A 114 16.71 -6.40 -3.64
C THR A 114 17.76 -5.31 -3.81
N ASP A 115 18.26 -4.75 -2.71
CA ASP A 115 19.22 -3.62 -2.70
C ASP A 115 20.65 -4.04 -3.09
N CYS A 116 20.81 -5.16 -3.78
CA CYS A 116 22.10 -5.75 -4.11
C CYS A 116 22.25 -5.88 -5.64
N THR A 117 23.39 -5.44 -6.14
CA THR A 117 23.82 -5.57 -7.54
C THR A 117 24.70 -6.81 -7.74
N PRO A 118 24.57 -7.52 -8.89
CA PRO A 118 23.43 -7.56 -9.81
C PRO A 118 22.09 -7.97 -9.18
N LYS A 119 21.03 -7.19 -9.46
CA LYS A 119 19.64 -7.49 -9.08
C LYS A 119 19.28 -8.90 -9.57
N PRO A 120 19.05 -9.89 -8.70
CA PRO A 120 18.66 -11.20 -9.19
C PRO A 120 17.21 -11.12 -9.71
N PHE A 121 17.01 -11.54 -10.95
CA PHE A 121 15.80 -11.28 -11.72
C PHE A 121 14.67 -12.23 -11.33
N PHE A 122 13.98 -11.98 -10.21
CA PHE A 122 12.71 -12.64 -9.94
C PHE A 122 11.61 -11.95 -10.75
N ARG A 123 11.41 -12.44 -11.99
CA ARG A 123 10.42 -11.94 -12.94
C ARG A 123 9.35 -12.99 -13.23
N PRO A 124 8.56 -13.45 -12.24
CA PRO A 124 7.55 -14.44 -12.50
C PRO A 124 6.49 -13.83 -13.42
N THR A 125 6.24 -14.45 -14.57
CA THR A 125 5.02 -14.18 -15.32
C THR A 125 3.85 -14.59 -14.45
N LEU A 126 3.03 -13.62 -14.03
CA LEU A 126 1.90 -13.89 -13.15
C LEU A 126 0.74 -14.41 -13.99
N HIS A 127 0.58 -15.74 -14.04
CA HIS A 127 -0.58 -16.35 -14.66
C HIS A 127 -1.67 -16.58 -13.62
N LEU A 128 -2.53 -15.58 -13.42
CA LEU A 128 -3.73 -15.73 -12.59
C LEU A 128 -4.78 -16.50 -13.40
N HIS A 129 -5.06 -17.73 -12.98
CA HIS A 129 -6.15 -18.51 -13.57
C HIS A 129 -7.50 -17.95 -13.11
N THR A 130 -8.53 -18.06 -13.95
CA THR A 130 -9.90 -17.59 -13.68
C THR A 130 -10.56 -18.17 -12.42
N THR A 131 -9.97 -19.21 -11.83
CA THR A 131 -10.45 -19.90 -10.64
C THR A 131 -9.95 -19.27 -9.33
N VAL A 132 -9.00 -18.33 -9.40
CA VAL A 132 -8.36 -17.72 -8.23
C VAL A 132 -9.21 -16.57 -7.70
N LYS A 133 -9.70 -16.71 -6.46
CA LYS A 133 -10.52 -15.72 -5.75
C LYS A 133 -9.68 -14.67 -5.03
N LEU A 134 -8.75 -14.05 -5.76
CA LEU A 134 -7.81 -13.08 -5.20
C LEU A 134 -8.55 -11.79 -4.81
N ARG A 135 -8.43 -11.36 -3.55
CA ARG A 135 -9.02 -10.12 -3.02
C ARG A 135 -8.01 -9.01 -2.78
N VAL A 136 -6.77 -9.37 -2.47
CA VAL A 136 -5.70 -8.42 -2.13
C VAL A 136 -4.42 -8.78 -2.88
N MET A 137 -3.85 -7.82 -3.58
CA MET A 137 -2.58 -7.95 -4.27
C MET A 137 -1.66 -6.79 -3.90
N HIS A 138 -0.42 -7.10 -3.52
CA HIS A 138 0.58 -6.11 -3.17
C HIS A 138 1.92 -6.48 -3.81
N LEU A 139 2.41 -5.62 -4.67
CA LEU A 139 3.64 -5.80 -5.43
C LEU A 139 4.57 -4.63 -5.10
N THR A 140 5.82 -4.94 -4.81
CA THR A 140 6.81 -3.92 -4.43
C THR A 140 8.10 -4.09 -5.20
N GLN A 141 8.70 -2.95 -5.56
CA GLN A 141 9.92 -2.85 -6.38
C GLN A 141 9.75 -3.50 -7.76
N VAL A 142 8.66 -3.18 -8.46
CA VAL A 142 8.49 -3.54 -9.88
C VAL A 142 9.42 -2.67 -10.73
N ASP A 143 10.33 -3.26 -11.49
CA ASP A 143 11.41 -2.52 -12.16
C ASP A 143 11.47 -2.71 -13.69
N THR A 144 10.47 -3.36 -14.30
CA THR A 144 10.43 -3.58 -15.75
C THR A 144 9.02 -3.49 -16.32
N VAL A 145 8.92 -2.96 -17.54
CA VAL A 145 7.68 -2.87 -18.33
C VAL A 145 7.06 -4.25 -18.56
N VAL A 146 7.88 -5.26 -18.89
CA VAL A 146 7.41 -6.63 -19.18
C VAL A 146 6.66 -7.24 -17.99
N VAL A 147 7.15 -7.05 -16.76
CA VAL A 147 6.49 -7.54 -15.56
C VAL A 147 5.17 -6.80 -15.33
N LEU A 148 5.15 -5.49 -15.58
CA LEU A 148 3.96 -4.65 -15.44
C LEU A 148 2.87 -5.01 -16.47
N GLN A 149 3.23 -5.28 -17.72
CA GLN A 149 2.32 -5.78 -18.75
C GLN A 149 1.77 -7.16 -18.41
N SER A 150 2.64 -8.08 -17.95
CA SER A 150 2.20 -9.41 -17.48
C SER A 150 1.20 -9.29 -16.33
N LEU A 151 1.41 -8.34 -15.41
CA LEU A 151 0.47 -8.04 -14.34
C LEU A 151 -0.86 -7.51 -14.89
N GLY A 152 -0.81 -6.60 -15.86
CA GLY A 152 -1.99 -6.08 -16.55
C GLY A 152 -2.86 -7.18 -17.14
N VAL A 153 -2.23 -8.17 -17.80
CA VAL A 153 -2.93 -9.36 -18.32
C VAL A 153 -3.54 -10.19 -17.19
N ALA A 154 -2.78 -10.43 -16.10
CA ALA A 154 -3.25 -11.22 -14.97
C ALA A 154 -4.48 -10.60 -14.27
N LEU A 155 -4.47 -9.27 -14.12
CA LEU A 155 -5.54 -8.50 -13.48
C LEU A 155 -6.88 -8.63 -14.21
N LYS A 156 -6.89 -8.84 -15.53
CA LYS A 156 -8.11 -9.10 -16.32
C LYS A 156 -8.87 -10.35 -15.87
N HIS A 157 -8.24 -11.24 -15.11
CA HIS A 157 -8.88 -12.45 -14.57
C HIS A 157 -9.26 -12.32 -13.09
N ALA A 158 -8.85 -11.25 -12.41
CA ALA A 158 -8.99 -11.08 -10.96
C ALA A 158 -10.34 -10.43 -10.56
N THR A 159 -11.47 -11.06 -10.86
CA THR A 159 -12.83 -10.49 -10.69
C THR A 159 -13.21 -10.09 -9.26
N GLN A 160 -12.53 -10.63 -8.24
CA GLN A 160 -12.83 -10.39 -6.83
C GLN A 160 -11.83 -9.44 -6.15
N LEU A 161 -10.95 -8.79 -6.91
CA LEU A 161 -9.92 -7.93 -6.36
C LEU A 161 -10.53 -6.68 -5.73
N GLU A 162 -10.21 -6.44 -4.46
CA GLU A 162 -10.70 -5.29 -3.70
C GLU A 162 -9.57 -4.33 -3.32
N ARG A 163 -8.32 -4.81 -3.25
CA ARG A 163 -7.17 -3.99 -2.88
C ARG A 163 -5.99 -4.30 -3.78
N LEU A 164 -5.46 -3.26 -4.41
CA LEU A 164 -4.30 -3.34 -5.28
C LEU A 164 -3.25 -2.35 -4.82
N SER A 165 -2.02 -2.83 -4.63
CA SER A 165 -0.87 -1.99 -4.33
C SER A 165 0.29 -2.38 -5.24
N ILE A 166 0.87 -1.41 -5.93
CA ILE A 166 1.99 -1.57 -6.84
C ILE A 166 2.98 -0.46 -6.57
N TRP A 167 4.17 -0.81 -6.08
CA TRP A 167 5.28 0.12 -5.92
C TRP A 167 6.34 -0.21 -6.96
N ALA A 168 6.56 0.71 -7.89
CA ALA A 168 7.63 0.63 -8.87
C ALA A 168 8.97 1.06 -8.25
N ASP A 169 10.06 0.57 -8.84
CA ASP A 169 11.40 1.11 -8.62
C ASP A 169 11.46 2.49 -9.30
N ASP A 170 11.79 3.52 -8.52
CA ASP A 170 11.85 4.91 -8.98
C ASP A 170 12.87 5.13 -10.10
N ARG A 171 13.90 4.27 -10.17
CA ARG A 171 14.92 4.30 -11.22
C ARG A 171 14.49 3.60 -12.51
N ALA A 172 13.40 2.85 -12.49
CA ALA A 172 12.93 2.10 -13.65
C ALA A 172 12.09 2.94 -14.60
N GLU A 173 11.72 4.17 -14.21
CA GLU A 173 10.98 5.14 -15.02
C GLU A 173 9.70 4.54 -15.65
N LEU A 174 9.01 3.69 -14.90
CA LEU A 174 7.81 2.99 -15.40
C LEU A 174 6.58 3.90 -15.42
N SER A 175 5.83 3.82 -16.51
CA SER A 175 4.54 4.48 -16.66
C SER A 175 3.37 3.58 -16.24
N ILE A 176 2.30 4.14 -15.67
CA ILE A 176 1.06 3.40 -15.36
C ILE A 176 0.41 2.86 -16.64
N SER A 177 0.58 3.55 -17.78
CA SER A 177 0.03 3.14 -19.07
C SER A 177 0.34 1.70 -19.43
N SER A 178 1.57 1.23 -19.16
CA SER A 178 2.00 -0.15 -19.42
C SER A 178 1.22 -1.21 -18.63
N LEU A 179 0.55 -0.83 -17.54
CA LEU A 179 -0.34 -1.74 -16.79
C LEU A 179 -1.67 -1.99 -17.52
N VAL A 180 -2.17 -0.97 -18.21
CA VAL A 180 -3.52 -0.93 -18.79
C VAL A 180 -3.53 -0.90 -20.32
N GLU A 181 -2.36 -0.93 -20.95
CA GLU A 181 -2.17 -0.82 -22.40
C GLU A 181 -3.10 -1.74 -23.22
N ASP A 182 -3.25 -3.01 -22.79
CA ASP A 182 -4.09 -3.99 -23.49
C ASP A 182 -5.55 -4.01 -23.05
N TRP A 183 -6.04 -3.03 -22.28
CA TRP A 183 -7.38 -3.07 -21.69
C TRP A 183 -8.42 -2.45 -22.61
N HIS A 184 -9.17 -3.28 -23.35
CA HIS A 184 -10.28 -2.84 -24.20
C HIS A 184 -11.63 -2.74 -23.47
N LYS A 185 -11.69 -3.23 -22.23
CA LYS A 185 -12.86 -3.17 -21.35
C LYS A 185 -12.41 -2.71 -19.97
N PRO A 186 -13.28 -2.07 -19.18
CA PRO A 186 -12.99 -1.74 -17.80
C PRO A 186 -12.58 -2.97 -16.98
N ALA A 187 -11.82 -2.74 -15.91
CA ALA A 187 -11.42 -3.76 -14.95
C ALA A 187 -12.64 -4.62 -14.55
N PRO A 188 -12.51 -5.95 -14.48
CA PRO A 188 -13.60 -6.82 -14.07
C PRO A 188 -13.86 -6.79 -12.55
N PHE A 189 -13.13 -5.96 -11.81
CA PHE A 189 -13.15 -5.86 -10.36
C PHE A 189 -13.47 -4.44 -9.91
N ARG A 190 -13.87 -4.31 -8.65
CA ARG A 190 -14.16 -3.01 -8.02
C ARG A 190 -13.25 -2.81 -6.82
N LEU A 191 -12.26 -1.94 -6.99
CA LEU A 191 -11.29 -1.66 -5.94
C LEU A 191 -11.91 -0.78 -4.86
N ARG A 192 -11.62 -1.12 -3.60
CA ARG A 192 -11.83 -0.27 -2.43
C ARG A 192 -10.57 0.49 -2.05
N SER A 193 -9.39 -0.04 -2.40
CA SER A 193 -8.09 0.55 -2.09
C SER A 193 -7.14 0.39 -3.27
N LEU A 194 -6.54 1.48 -3.71
CA LEU A 194 -5.55 1.55 -4.78
C LEU A 194 -4.34 2.32 -4.28
N ASP A 195 -3.17 1.68 -4.32
CA ASP A 195 -1.90 2.27 -3.89
C ASP A 195 -0.84 2.12 -4.99
N ILE A 196 -0.56 3.21 -5.70
CA ILE A 196 0.40 3.27 -6.80
C ILE A 196 1.52 4.23 -6.42
N ARG A 197 2.77 3.75 -6.43
CA ARG A 197 3.96 4.55 -6.03
C ARG A 197 5.14 4.30 -6.95
N GLY A 198 6.00 5.31 -7.11
CA GLY A 198 7.30 5.18 -7.78
C GLY A 198 7.24 5.13 -9.30
N PHE A 199 6.07 5.34 -9.90
CA PHE A 199 5.89 5.41 -11.35
C PHE A 199 6.32 6.78 -11.86
N SER A 200 7.02 6.87 -12.98
CA SER A 200 7.46 8.14 -13.58
C SER A 200 6.28 9.02 -13.96
N ASP A 201 5.24 8.43 -14.57
CA ASP A 201 4.04 9.13 -15.02
C ASP A 201 2.81 8.20 -15.15
N ILE A 202 1.68 8.77 -15.59
CA ILE A 202 0.48 8.01 -15.97
C ILE A 202 0.59 7.46 -17.40
N GLY A 203 1.18 8.23 -18.32
CA GLY A 203 1.42 7.87 -19.74
C GLY A 203 0.19 7.77 -20.62
N ILE A 204 -1.00 7.96 -20.06
CA ILE A 204 -2.29 8.04 -20.78
C ILE A 204 -3.14 9.15 -20.15
N PRO A 205 -4.13 9.69 -20.88
CA PRO A 205 -5.09 10.63 -20.30
C PRO A 205 -5.76 10.05 -19.05
N ALA A 206 -5.93 10.87 -18.01
CA ALA A 206 -6.54 10.45 -16.75
C ALA A 206 -7.94 9.84 -16.93
N LYS A 207 -8.72 10.37 -17.89
CA LYS A 207 -10.03 9.82 -18.27
C LYS A 207 -9.94 8.37 -18.76
N SER A 208 -8.90 8.04 -19.54
CA SER A 208 -8.64 6.68 -20.00
C SER A 208 -8.20 5.77 -18.85
N MET A 209 -7.39 6.28 -17.92
CA MET A 209 -7.03 5.54 -16.71
C MET A 209 -8.26 5.18 -15.87
N TRP A 210 -9.15 6.15 -15.61
CA TRP A 210 -10.37 5.90 -14.84
C TRP A 210 -11.42 5.07 -15.59
N ALA A 211 -11.44 5.12 -16.92
CA ALA A 211 -12.25 4.20 -17.73
C ALA A 211 -11.73 2.76 -17.63
N ALA A 212 -10.40 2.57 -17.59
CA ALA A 212 -9.77 1.27 -17.41
C ALA A 212 -9.96 0.74 -15.98
N ILE A 213 -9.81 1.58 -14.95
CA ILE A 213 -9.96 1.23 -13.53
C ILE A 213 -11.04 2.13 -12.91
N PRO A 214 -12.32 1.77 -12.99
CA PRO A 214 -13.41 2.59 -12.47
C PRO A 214 -13.25 2.87 -10.96
N PRO A 215 -13.25 4.15 -10.53
CA PRO A 215 -13.00 4.52 -9.13
C PRO A 215 -14.26 4.55 -8.25
N THR A 216 -15.42 4.14 -8.75
CA THR A 216 -16.73 4.34 -8.09
C THR A 216 -16.86 3.72 -6.69
N GLU A 217 -16.14 2.64 -6.40
CA GLU A 217 -16.12 2.00 -5.07
C GLU A 217 -14.85 2.32 -4.28
N LEU A 218 -13.97 3.17 -4.82
CA LEU A 218 -12.65 3.43 -4.27
C LEU A 218 -12.74 4.34 -3.04
N ARG A 219 -12.37 3.79 -1.88
CA ARG A 219 -12.39 4.49 -0.59
C ARG A 219 -11.01 5.00 -0.19
N GLU A 220 -9.96 4.33 -0.64
CA GLU A 220 -8.57 4.69 -0.34
C GLU A 220 -7.80 4.82 -1.65
N LEU A 221 -7.19 5.99 -1.87
CA LEU A 221 -6.31 6.24 -3.00
C LEU A 221 -4.96 6.74 -2.49
N THR A 222 -3.89 6.03 -2.86
CA THR A 222 -2.52 6.52 -2.78
C THR A 222 -1.94 6.59 -4.20
N LEU A 223 -1.50 7.78 -4.61
CA LEU A 223 -0.88 8.00 -5.90
C LEU A 223 0.36 8.88 -5.75
N GLU A 224 1.53 8.26 -5.81
CA GLU A 224 2.83 8.94 -5.74
C GLU A 224 3.61 8.72 -7.03
N LEU A 225 3.63 9.76 -7.87
CA LEU A 225 4.32 9.77 -9.15
C LEU A 225 5.69 10.42 -9.02
N GLY A 226 6.70 9.80 -9.61
CA GLY A 226 8.10 10.18 -9.57
C GLY A 226 8.44 11.50 -10.28
N PRO A 227 9.74 11.82 -10.37
CA PRO A 227 10.23 13.12 -10.78
C PRO A 227 10.19 13.40 -12.29
N SER A 228 9.78 12.46 -13.14
CA SER A 228 9.78 12.68 -14.60
C SER A 228 8.45 13.22 -15.15
N LEU A 229 7.46 13.41 -14.28
CA LEU A 229 6.11 13.81 -14.65
C LEU A 229 6.02 15.27 -15.11
N LEU A 230 5.54 15.49 -16.33
CA LEU A 230 5.31 16.82 -16.89
C LEU A 230 3.96 17.39 -16.42
N VAL A 231 3.95 18.68 -16.05
CA VAL A 231 2.75 19.38 -15.52
C VAL A 231 1.60 19.41 -16.53
N GLN A 232 1.91 19.45 -17.83
CA GLN A 232 0.90 19.51 -18.90
C GLN A 232 0.06 18.24 -19.00
N ASP A 233 0.61 17.09 -18.60
CA ASP A 233 -0.08 15.79 -18.72
C ASP A 233 -1.15 15.57 -17.66
N LEU A 234 -1.26 16.48 -16.69
CA LEU A 234 -2.09 16.30 -15.51
C LEU A 234 -3.08 17.43 -15.25
N THR A 235 -3.10 18.50 -16.05
CA THR A 235 -4.02 19.62 -15.82
C THR A 235 -5.49 19.20 -15.81
N GLU A 236 -5.81 18.09 -16.47
CA GLU A 236 -7.16 17.50 -16.53
C GLU A 236 -7.35 16.32 -15.57
N PHE A 237 -6.33 15.95 -14.78
CA PHE A 237 -6.40 14.76 -13.91
C PHE A 237 -7.53 14.89 -12.89
N TRP A 238 -7.63 16.04 -12.24
CA TRP A 238 -8.63 16.29 -11.21
C TRP A 238 -10.04 16.40 -11.81
N ASP A 239 -10.20 17.08 -12.94
CA ASP A 239 -11.48 17.15 -13.66
C ASP A 239 -11.96 15.77 -14.10
N ALA A 240 -11.08 14.97 -14.70
CA ALA A 240 -11.38 13.60 -15.08
C ALA A 240 -11.71 12.71 -13.86
N SER A 241 -11.10 12.99 -12.70
CA SER A 241 -11.40 12.29 -11.45
C SER A 241 -12.79 12.65 -10.92
N VAL A 242 -13.21 13.90 -11.06
CA VAL A 242 -14.58 14.33 -10.72
C VAL A 242 -15.60 13.67 -11.66
N GLU A 243 -15.34 13.68 -12.97
CA GLU A 243 -16.18 13.04 -13.99
C GLU A 243 -16.34 11.54 -13.76
N ALA A 244 -15.28 10.87 -13.30
CA ALA A 244 -15.29 9.44 -13.00
C ALA A 244 -15.96 9.08 -11.66
N ASP A 245 -16.48 10.07 -10.92
CA ASP A 245 -17.08 9.93 -9.60
C ASP A 245 -16.13 9.35 -8.54
N LEU A 246 -14.87 9.80 -8.53
CA LEU A 246 -13.91 9.46 -7.48
C LEU A 246 -14.26 10.20 -6.17
N ARG A 247 -14.55 9.43 -5.11
CA ARG A 247 -14.98 9.93 -3.78
C ARG A 247 -14.27 9.20 -2.62
N PRO A 248 -12.95 9.37 -2.46
CA PRO A 248 -12.18 8.65 -1.46
C PRO A 248 -12.48 9.16 -0.05
N LEU A 249 -12.48 8.26 0.94
CA LEU A 249 -12.41 8.62 2.36
C LEU A 249 -10.97 8.96 2.76
N ARG A 250 -9.99 8.35 2.09
CA ARG A 250 -8.56 8.55 2.35
C ARG A 250 -7.83 8.83 1.06
N LEU A 251 -7.20 10.00 0.99
CA LEU A 251 -6.46 10.45 -0.19
C LEU A 251 -5.03 10.77 0.21
N ARG A 252 -4.07 10.12 -0.46
CA ARG A 252 -2.65 10.44 -0.32
C ARG A 252 -2.03 10.62 -1.70
N VAL A 253 -1.56 11.82 -2.01
CA VAL A 253 -1.05 12.15 -3.34
C VAL A 253 0.14 13.08 -3.26
N ASN A 254 1.04 13.02 -4.26
CA ASN A 254 2.06 14.04 -4.48
C ASN A 254 1.72 14.97 -5.65
N LEU A 255 0.43 15.02 -6.02
CA LEU A 255 -0.11 15.81 -7.13
C LEU A 255 -0.77 17.08 -6.59
N GLY A 256 0.02 18.08 -6.21
CA GLY A 256 -0.48 19.38 -5.74
C GLY A 256 -0.88 20.36 -6.85
N ILE A 257 -1.11 19.89 -8.06
CA ILE A 257 -1.36 20.74 -9.24
C ILE A 257 -2.72 21.44 -9.20
N LYS A 258 -2.92 22.43 -10.07
CA LYS A 258 -4.19 23.13 -10.28
C LYS A 258 -5.35 22.15 -10.51
N GLY A 259 -6.49 22.39 -9.87
CA GLY A 259 -7.70 21.55 -9.93
C GLY A 259 -7.94 20.73 -8.66
N ILE A 260 -6.95 20.59 -7.77
CA ILE A 260 -7.11 19.79 -6.55
C ILE A 260 -8.13 20.41 -5.60
N GLN A 261 -8.19 21.74 -5.49
CA GLN A 261 -9.20 22.42 -4.68
C GLN A 261 -10.61 22.16 -5.22
N GLU A 262 -10.84 22.27 -6.53
CA GLU A 262 -12.13 21.97 -7.15
C GLU A 262 -12.52 20.51 -6.94
N PHE A 263 -11.57 19.59 -7.08
CA PHE A 263 -11.80 18.17 -6.79
C PHE A 263 -12.20 17.93 -5.33
N ILE A 264 -11.47 18.48 -4.36
CA ILE A 264 -11.81 18.37 -2.93
C ILE A 264 -13.19 19.00 -2.66
N SER A 265 -13.50 20.13 -3.28
CA SER A 265 -14.79 20.81 -3.12
C SER A 265 -15.96 20.05 -3.77
N SER A 266 -15.69 19.11 -4.68
CA SER A 266 -16.71 18.36 -5.43
C SER A 266 -17.44 17.29 -4.61
N PHE A 267 -16.95 16.96 -3.41
CA PHE A 267 -17.54 15.92 -2.57
C PHE A 267 -17.44 16.22 -1.07
N SER A 268 -17.95 15.30 -0.24
CA SER A 268 -17.88 15.36 1.23
C SER A 268 -17.51 13.99 1.81
N GLY A 269 -17.11 13.95 3.09
CA GLY A 269 -16.79 12.70 3.78
C GLY A 269 -15.33 12.27 3.77
N LEU A 270 -14.39 13.13 3.35
CA LEU A 270 -12.96 12.86 3.46
C LEU A 270 -12.55 12.75 4.94
N GLU A 271 -11.89 11.66 5.31
CA GLU A 271 -11.42 11.35 6.66
C GLU A 271 -9.91 11.61 6.82
N ALA A 272 -9.14 11.34 5.77
CA ALA A 272 -7.69 11.57 5.75
C ALA A 272 -7.24 12.18 4.42
N PHE A 273 -6.49 13.27 4.50
CA PHE A 273 -5.92 13.95 3.32
C PHE A 273 -4.42 14.18 3.51
N HIS A 274 -3.59 13.55 2.69
CA HIS A 274 -2.14 13.70 2.73
C HIS A 274 -1.62 14.20 1.38
N LEU A 275 -1.14 15.43 1.35
CA LEU A 275 -0.35 15.98 0.26
C LEU A 275 1.13 15.81 0.60
N VAL A 276 1.75 14.82 -0.05
CA VAL A 276 3.15 14.41 0.17
C VAL A 276 4.09 15.11 -0.80
N PRO A 277 5.40 15.24 -0.47
CA PRO A 277 6.30 16.04 -1.28
C PRO A 277 6.54 15.40 -2.65
N SER A 278 6.84 16.24 -3.63
CA SER A 278 7.30 15.83 -4.96
C SER A 278 8.70 16.39 -5.20
N ASP A 279 9.57 15.56 -5.77
CA ASP A 279 10.94 15.93 -6.14
C ASP A 279 11.00 16.84 -7.37
N THR A 280 9.85 17.06 -8.03
CA THR A 280 9.70 18.01 -9.14
C THR A 280 9.10 19.31 -8.71
N LEU A 281 9.64 20.40 -9.26
CA LEU A 281 9.07 21.74 -9.21
C LEU A 281 7.71 21.72 -9.92
N ARG A 282 6.63 21.85 -9.16
CA ARG A 282 5.25 21.88 -9.68
C ARG A 282 4.54 23.10 -9.08
N PRO A 283 3.82 23.91 -9.89
CA PRO A 283 3.01 24.99 -9.36
C PRO A 283 1.89 24.41 -8.50
N MET A 284 1.99 24.64 -7.18
CA MET A 284 0.99 24.19 -6.22
C MET A 284 -0.09 25.25 -6.02
N GLU A 285 -1.33 24.82 -5.81
CA GLU A 285 -2.36 25.73 -5.32
C GLU A 285 -1.99 26.30 -3.95
N PRO A 286 -2.36 27.56 -3.63
CA PRO A 286 -2.07 28.14 -2.34
C PRO A 286 -2.65 27.29 -1.19
N ILE A 287 -1.83 26.98 -0.19
CA ILE A 287 -2.21 26.10 0.93
C ILE A 287 -3.52 26.57 1.59
N ARG A 288 -3.69 27.88 1.78
CA ARG A 288 -4.91 28.43 2.41
C ARG A 288 -6.18 28.16 1.61
N VAL A 289 -6.10 28.15 0.29
CA VAL A 289 -7.24 27.87 -0.61
C VAL A 289 -7.65 26.40 -0.47
N LEU A 290 -6.67 25.50 -0.43
CA LEU A 290 -6.90 24.08 -0.18
C LEU A 290 -7.50 23.82 1.22
N VAL A 291 -6.95 24.47 2.25
CA VAL A 291 -7.44 24.37 3.64
C VAL A 291 -8.86 24.90 3.77
N ASP A 292 -9.19 25.97 3.04
CA ASP A 292 -10.55 26.49 2.98
C ASP A 292 -11.54 25.50 2.39
N ALA A 293 -11.17 24.82 1.31
CA ALA A 293 -11.99 23.77 0.72
C ALA A 293 -12.20 22.61 1.71
N LEU A 294 -11.12 22.14 2.36
CA LEU A 294 -11.17 21.11 3.39
C LEU A 294 -12.10 21.51 4.54
N ARG A 295 -11.99 22.75 5.03
CA ARG A 295 -12.85 23.27 6.10
C ARG A 295 -14.31 23.30 5.70
N ARG A 296 -14.63 23.83 4.52
CA ARG A 296 -16.01 24.01 4.05
C ARG A 296 -16.71 22.68 3.79
N HIS A 297 -16.01 21.69 3.26
CA HIS A 297 -16.61 20.45 2.74
C HIS A 297 -16.34 19.21 3.59
N HIS A 298 -15.32 19.22 4.46
CA HIS A 298 -14.85 18.03 5.18
C HIS A 298 -14.57 18.24 6.66
N SER A 299 -14.78 19.43 7.24
CA SER A 299 -14.45 19.71 8.66
C SER A 299 -15.06 18.72 9.65
N SER A 300 -16.27 18.22 9.40
CA SER A 300 -16.94 17.27 10.29
C SER A 300 -16.38 15.84 10.23
N THR A 301 -15.67 15.48 9.16
CA THR A 301 -15.18 14.12 8.91
C THR A 301 -13.66 14.01 8.91
N LEU A 302 -12.96 15.08 8.58
CA LEU A 302 -11.51 15.10 8.42
C LEU A 302 -10.82 14.96 9.78
N LYS A 303 -10.12 13.84 9.97
CA LYS A 303 -9.38 13.51 11.19
C LYS A 303 -7.88 13.60 11.00
N VAL A 304 -7.39 13.28 9.81
CA VAL A 304 -5.95 13.26 9.54
C VAL A 304 -5.62 14.22 8.41
N LEU A 305 -4.68 15.13 8.66
CA LEU A 305 -4.16 16.05 7.68
C LEU A 305 -2.65 15.88 7.55
N GLY A 306 -2.17 15.60 6.35
CA GLY A 306 -0.75 15.55 6.02
C GLY A 306 -0.44 16.62 5.00
N LEU A 307 0.41 17.58 5.37
CA LEU A 307 0.88 18.61 4.45
C LEU A 307 2.40 18.66 4.55
N SER A 308 3.05 18.29 3.45
CA SER A 308 4.50 18.35 3.32
C SER A 308 4.90 19.52 2.42
N PRO A 309 5.92 20.32 2.79
CA PRO A 309 6.43 21.32 1.87
C PRO A 309 7.04 20.65 0.64
N PHE A 310 6.72 21.19 -0.53
CA PHE A 310 7.40 20.87 -1.77
C PHE A 310 8.75 21.62 -1.80
N LEU A 311 9.73 21.09 -2.54
CA LEU A 311 11.07 21.69 -2.68
C LEU A 311 11.07 23.11 -3.28
N ASP A 312 9.93 23.59 -3.78
CA ASP A 312 9.81 24.86 -4.47
C ASP A 312 9.67 26.04 -3.49
N GLY A 313 10.76 26.80 -3.30
CA GLY A 313 10.76 28.21 -2.90
C GLY A 313 10.14 28.59 -1.54
N SER A 314 10.48 29.77 -1.05
CA SER A 314 9.93 30.34 0.19
C SER A 314 8.40 30.58 0.18
N LYS A 315 7.69 30.23 -0.91
CA LYS A 315 6.25 30.46 -1.12
C LYS A 315 5.37 29.25 -0.74
N TYR A 316 5.94 28.05 -0.67
CA TYR A 316 5.20 26.82 -0.36
C TYR A 316 5.75 26.11 0.89
N VAL A 317 6.56 26.84 1.67
CA VAL A 317 6.94 26.46 3.03
C VAL A 317 5.73 26.70 3.92
N LEU A 318 5.29 25.66 4.64
CA LEU A 318 4.37 25.81 5.76
C LEU A 318 5.06 26.65 6.84
N ASP A 319 4.82 27.95 6.83
CA ASP A 319 5.35 28.88 7.80
C ASP A 319 4.47 28.94 9.06
N VAL A 320 4.93 29.64 10.10
CA VAL A 320 4.19 29.76 11.36
C VAL A 320 2.78 30.37 11.14
N PRO A 321 2.60 31.47 10.38
CA PRO A 321 1.27 31.97 10.01
C PRO A 321 0.33 30.94 9.37
N ASP A 322 0.82 30.13 8.44
CA ASP A 322 0.01 29.12 7.76
C ASP A 322 -0.40 27.99 8.69
N ILE A 323 0.48 27.60 9.62
CA ILE A 323 0.14 26.62 10.65
C ILE A 323 -0.89 27.19 11.62
N LYS A 324 -0.75 28.45 12.06
CA LYS A 324 -1.77 29.10 12.89
C LYS A 324 -3.12 29.18 12.18
N TYR A 325 -3.10 29.42 10.87
CA TYR A 325 -4.30 29.41 10.04
C TYR A 325 -4.94 28.02 9.99
N LEU A 326 -4.15 26.99 9.71
CA LEU A 326 -4.57 25.58 9.70
C LEU A 326 -5.24 25.19 11.02
N VAL A 327 -4.60 25.52 12.14
CA VAL A 327 -5.09 25.28 13.50
C VAL A 327 -6.47 25.89 13.73
N GLY A 328 -6.62 27.17 13.40
CA GLY A 328 -7.90 27.87 13.56
C GLY A 328 -8.97 27.40 12.57
N ALA A 329 -8.58 26.98 11.37
CA ALA A 329 -9.51 26.59 10.31
C ALA A 329 -10.06 25.17 10.48
N LEU A 330 -9.27 24.25 11.04
CA LEU A 330 -9.59 22.82 11.14
C LEU A 330 -9.38 22.31 12.58
N PRO A 331 -10.21 22.74 13.54
CA PRO A 331 -10.01 22.45 14.97
C PRO A 331 -10.20 20.98 15.36
N ASP A 332 -10.90 20.18 14.54
CA ASP A 332 -11.27 18.80 14.83
C ASP A 332 -10.28 17.73 14.31
N ILE A 333 -9.14 18.17 13.76
CA ILE A 333 -8.06 17.27 13.32
C ILE A 333 -7.46 16.54 14.53
N GLU A 334 -7.36 15.22 14.41
CA GLU A 334 -6.78 14.32 15.41
C GLU A 334 -5.30 14.02 15.14
N GLU A 335 -4.86 14.14 13.89
CA GLU A 335 -3.48 13.87 13.51
C GLU A 335 -2.99 14.84 12.42
N LEU A 336 -1.89 15.55 12.69
CA LEU A 336 -1.21 16.41 11.72
C LEU A 336 0.15 15.81 11.35
N ARG A 337 0.36 15.55 10.05
CA ARG A 337 1.63 15.03 9.51
C ARG A 337 2.35 16.11 8.73
N THR A 338 3.62 16.33 9.04
CA THR A 338 4.48 17.28 8.32
C THR A 338 5.87 16.66 8.12
N SER A 339 6.60 17.08 7.09
CA SER A 339 7.93 16.53 6.75
C SER A 339 9.08 17.54 6.89
N SER A 340 8.91 18.62 7.65
CA SER A 340 9.94 19.67 7.81
C SER A 340 10.47 19.80 9.23
N PHE A 341 11.78 19.64 9.36
CA PHE A 341 12.58 19.91 10.56
C PHE A 341 12.51 21.38 11.02
N ILE A 342 12.21 22.32 10.10
CA ILE A 342 12.08 23.77 10.38
C ILE A 342 10.88 24.06 11.30
N PHE A 343 9.89 23.17 11.33
CA PHE A 343 8.71 23.27 12.21
C PHE A 343 9.09 23.29 13.70
N TYR A 344 10.13 22.54 14.08
CA TYR A 344 10.52 22.38 15.49
C TYR A 344 11.15 23.63 16.09
N GLU A 345 12.02 24.32 15.34
CA GLU A 345 12.87 25.35 15.93
C GLU A 345 12.16 26.72 16.04
N LYS A 346 11.16 26.98 15.20
CA LYS A 346 10.50 28.32 15.12
C LYS A 346 8.99 28.32 15.40
N ALA A 347 8.26 27.23 15.12
CA ALA A 347 6.79 27.23 15.18
C ALA A 347 6.23 26.69 16.51
N MET A 348 6.87 25.65 17.06
CA MET A 348 6.46 24.94 18.28
C MET A 348 6.15 25.82 19.50
N PRO A 349 6.97 26.83 19.87
CA PRO A 349 6.71 27.67 21.04
C PRO A 349 5.39 28.47 20.95
N GLY A 350 4.93 28.78 19.73
CA GLY A 350 3.70 29.53 19.49
C GLY A 350 2.45 28.68 19.27
N ILE A 351 2.59 27.36 19.07
CA ILE A 351 1.49 26.42 18.76
C ILE A 351 1.09 25.62 20.01
N LEU A 352 2.06 25.23 20.85
CA LEU A 352 1.84 24.52 22.12
C LEU A 352 0.74 25.13 23.03
N PRO A 353 0.61 26.46 23.17
CA PRO A 353 -0.47 27.04 23.97
C PRO A 353 -1.85 27.06 23.29
N MET A 354 -1.95 26.81 21.98
CA MET A 354 -3.22 26.82 21.23
C MET A 354 -3.77 25.41 20.93
N TRP A 355 -2.91 24.39 20.97
CA TRP A 355 -3.27 22.99 20.77
C TRP A 355 -2.42 22.10 21.69
N PRO A 356 -3.02 21.29 22.58
CA PRO A 356 -2.28 20.33 23.38
C PRO A 356 -1.76 19.22 22.46
N LEU A 357 -0.50 19.33 22.06
CA LEU A 357 0.19 18.38 21.21
C LEU A 357 0.82 17.28 22.06
N THR A 358 0.44 16.02 21.84
CA THR A 358 1.28 14.89 22.27
C THR A 358 2.25 14.62 21.16
N ILE A 359 3.52 14.92 21.41
CA ILE A 359 4.60 14.52 20.53
C ILE A 359 5.00 13.10 20.97
N PRO A 360 4.63 12.03 20.25
CA PRO A 360 5.25 10.74 20.51
C PRO A 360 6.77 10.90 20.30
N PRO A 361 7.62 10.38 21.20
CA PRO A 361 9.07 10.45 21.04
C PRO A 361 9.38 9.89 19.67
N CYS A 362 10.05 10.68 18.80
CA CYS A 362 10.34 10.38 17.40
C CYS A 362 10.33 8.87 17.18
N ALA A 363 9.18 8.35 16.72
CA ALA A 363 9.14 6.97 16.33
C ALA A 363 10.03 6.97 15.10
N LYS A 364 11.26 6.48 15.25
CA LYS A 364 11.94 5.81 14.16
C LYS A 364 10.94 4.74 13.75
N SER A 365 10.05 5.08 12.82
CA SER A 365 9.30 4.07 12.12
C SER A 365 10.39 3.13 11.64
N ALA A 366 10.31 1.88 12.07
CA ALA A 366 10.98 0.83 11.35
C ALA A 366 10.27 0.70 9.99
N GLU A 367 10.29 1.77 9.20
CA GLU A 367 10.12 1.69 7.77
C GLU A 367 11.36 0.98 7.28
N ILE A 368 11.11 -0.25 6.82
CA ILE A 368 12.06 -1.03 6.05
C ILE A 368 12.59 -0.08 4.97
N ARG A 369 13.90 0.18 5.02
CA ARG A 369 14.60 1.12 4.14
C ARG A 369 14.22 0.91 2.67
N TYR A 370 14.23 2.06 1.98
CA TYR A 370 14.18 2.33 0.54
C TYR A 370 12.80 2.75 -0.02
N GLY A 371 12.81 3.93 -0.62
CA GLY A 371 11.78 4.97 -0.56
C GLY A 371 12.33 6.11 0.30
N PHE A 372 12.53 7.31 -0.27
CA PHE A 372 13.23 8.46 0.31
C PHE A 372 13.11 8.63 1.84
N PRO A 373 14.17 9.03 2.57
CA PRO A 373 14.05 9.42 3.98
C PRO A 373 13.26 10.73 4.04
N THR A 374 11.94 10.63 4.06
CA THR A 374 11.11 11.71 4.58
C THR A 374 11.01 11.44 6.07
N GLU A 375 11.73 12.23 6.87
CA GLU A 375 11.42 12.34 8.29
C GLU A 375 10.00 12.91 8.39
N SER A 376 8.99 12.02 8.41
CA SER A 376 7.61 12.39 8.63
C SER A 376 7.39 12.46 10.13
N LEU A 377 7.07 13.65 10.61
CA LEU A 377 6.62 13.83 11.97
C LEU A 377 5.11 13.58 12.02
N VAL A 378 4.71 12.70 12.93
CA VAL A 378 3.31 12.46 13.28
C VAL A 378 3.03 13.16 14.61
N LEU A 379 2.12 14.12 14.61
CA LEU A 379 1.63 14.77 15.81
C LEU A 379 0.28 14.15 16.17
N ASP A 380 0.22 13.47 17.32
CA ASP A 380 -1.01 12.89 17.86
C ASP A 380 -1.73 13.95 18.72
N MET A 381 -2.89 14.38 18.25
CA MET A 381 -3.71 15.43 18.88
C MET A 381 -4.81 14.84 19.78
N SER A 382 -4.95 13.52 19.86
CA SER A 382 -6.08 12.86 20.53
C SER A 382 -6.04 12.96 22.07
N VAL A 383 -4.84 13.14 22.66
CA VAL A 383 -4.65 13.18 24.12
C VAL A 383 -5.09 14.51 24.74
N ALA A 384 -5.34 15.54 23.93
CA ALA A 384 -5.81 16.87 24.34
C ALA A 384 -7.21 16.89 25.00
N ARG A 385 -7.98 15.79 24.91
CA ARG A 385 -9.39 15.75 25.37
C ARG A 385 -9.57 15.26 26.80
N SER A 386 -8.51 15.17 27.59
CA SER A 386 -8.54 14.60 28.96
C SER A 386 -8.13 15.56 30.09
N TYR A 387 -8.31 16.87 29.89
CA TYR A 387 -8.26 17.87 30.97
C TYR A 387 -9.36 18.92 30.82
#